data_AF-A0A5N1GPQ8-F1
#
_entry.id   AF-A0A5N1GPQ8-F1
#
_cell.length_a   1.000
_cell.length_b   1.000
_cell.length_c   1.000
_cell.angle_alpha   90.00
_cell.angle_beta   90.00
_cell.angle_gamma   90.00
#
_symmetry.space_group_name_H-M   'P 1'
#
loop_
_entity.id
_entity.type
_entity.pdbx_description
1 polymer ?
#
loop_
_entity_poly.entity_id
_entity_poly.type
_entity_poly.pdbx_seq_one_letter_code
_entity_poly.pdbx_strand_id
1 'polypeptide(L)'
;MYKKRKNNLIDFTKGKRSDQIVNQDNSLIEDIDNNLISINAKIDDISYIKKSLDSINTEMETLSVNNQNKKLRFSSISSDAEQLIDNVELIYETDDKKLTLGGDGRNNQIYLSTWISKQKELADDKSITFYALEEPEAHLHPQQQVRLARHIFDNLDQQILITSHSPSIANEINPGNIIRLYSSDSKSSIAANEGINEELINFFNDFAHRRNLINSQLYFLNSVLLVEGVSEVIFYKTLAKSKSIDLNQYNTEILSVEGVGFEPYAQICLSLKIPFSIRTDNDLNKIQNKTGMLRFSGINRLINLLNNLNYSIDFLPYSPIDYETIKKDISFKEGKKPSTLSNSMPIPEFINKLSKHNLYLATEDLEKDIIDSPLFSSLKEFYNETDRDIIYEKMCKKKGENMFNFSQSYFSEFEKIPDTSILFAPLLSILDLSIGETNE
;
A
#
# COMPACT_ATOMS: atom_id res chain seq x y z
N MET A 1 8.90 21.49 20.04
CA MET A 1 9.34 21.42 18.63
C MET A 1 8.56 22.39 17.71
N TYR A 2 7.22 22.43 17.81
CA TYR A 2 6.33 23.32 17.04
C TYR A 2 6.65 24.82 17.18
N LYS A 3 6.79 25.36 18.39
CA LYS A 3 7.12 26.79 18.64
C LYS A 3 8.42 27.22 17.94
N LYS A 4 9.46 26.39 17.98
CA LYS A 4 10.77 26.66 17.34
C LYS A 4 10.69 26.68 15.81
N ARG A 5 9.93 25.76 15.19
CA ARG A 5 9.77 25.72 13.71
C ARG A 5 8.86 26.84 13.19
N LYS A 6 7.83 27.22 13.96
CA LYS A 6 6.98 28.38 13.69
C LYS A 6 7.78 29.68 13.67
N ASN A 7 8.55 29.96 14.73
CA ASN A 7 9.38 31.16 14.79
C ASN A 7 10.34 31.22 13.60
N ASN A 8 10.97 30.09 13.24
CA ASN A 8 11.83 30.03 12.06
C ASN A 8 11.10 30.29 10.71
N LEU A 9 9.79 30.02 10.58
CA LEU A 9 9.02 30.35 9.36
C LEU A 9 8.71 31.86 9.32
N ILE A 10 8.32 32.43 10.46
CA ILE A 10 8.03 33.86 10.60
C ILE A 10 9.30 34.67 10.33
N ASP A 11 10.43 34.29 10.94
CA ASP A 11 11.72 34.99 10.75
C ASP A 11 12.18 34.94 9.29
N PHE A 12 12.01 33.79 8.64
CA PHE A 12 12.38 33.62 7.24
C PHE A 12 11.51 34.47 6.31
N THR A 13 10.19 34.45 6.49
CA THR A 13 9.26 35.27 5.68
C THR A 13 9.43 36.76 5.95
N LYS A 14 9.74 37.15 7.20
CA LYS A 14 10.10 38.52 7.60
C LYS A 14 11.28 39.05 6.76
N GLY A 15 12.24 38.19 6.41
CA GLY A 15 13.42 38.53 5.60
C GLY A 15 13.19 38.67 4.08
N LYS A 16 12.07 38.17 3.54
CA LYS A 16 11.76 38.20 2.09
C LYS A 16 10.85 39.37 1.66
N ARG A 17 10.45 40.24 2.59
CA ARG A 17 9.52 41.35 2.32
C ARG A 17 10.19 42.43 1.48
N SER A 18 9.40 43.09 0.63
CA SER A 18 9.86 44.29 -0.09
C SER A 18 9.88 45.51 0.83
N ASP A 19 10.66 46.54 0.48
CA ASP A 19 10.78 47.78 1.27
C ASP A 19 9.43 48.46 1.55
N GLN A 20 8.48 48.36 0.61
CA GLN A 20 7.13 48.88 0.80
C GLN A 20 6.35 48.13 1.89
N ILE A 21 6.46 46.79 1.92
CA ILE A 21 5.81 45.95 2.93
C ILE A 21 6.48 46.14 4.29
N VAL A 22 7.81 46.28 4.33
CA VAL A 22 8.53 46.55 5.59
C VAL A 22 8.04 47.85 6.24
N ASN A 23 7.84 48.91 5.46
CA ASN A 23 7.33 50.18 6.00
C ASN A 23 5.88 50.08 6.50
N GLN A 24 5.03 49.33 5.81
CA GLN A 24 3.65 49.07 6.26
C GLN A 24 3.63 48.26 7.56
N ASP A 25 4.44 47.21 7.64
CA ASP A 25 4.54 46.36 8.83
C ASP A 25 5.12 47.12 10.03
N ASN A 26 6.10 48.02 9.81
CA ASN A 26 6.65 48.86 10.88
C ASN A 26 5.59 49.79 11.47
N SER A 27 4.73 50.38 10.63
CA SER A 27 3.60 51.18 11.11
C SER A 27 2.63 50.36 11.96
N LEU A 28 2.35 49.12 11.57
CA LEU A 28 1.49 48.22 12.36
C LEU A 28 2.15 47.81 13.68
N ILE A 29 3.47 47.61 13.69
CA ILE A 29 4.23 47.30 14.91
C ILE A 29 4.16 48.48 15.90
N GLU A 30 4.36 49.72 15.42
CA GLU A 30 4.22 50.93 16.25
C GLU A 30 2.80 51.07 16.81
N ASP A 31 1.77 50.77 16.02
CA ASP A 31 0.38 50.78 16.48
C ASP A 31 0.13 49.72 17.58
N ILE A 32 0.73 48.53 17.45
CA ILE A 32 0.65 47.48 18.49
C ILE A 32 1.33 47.95 19.78
N ASP A 33 2.52 48.56 19.70
CA ASP A 33 3.22 49.08 20.87
C ASP A 33 2.41 50.16 21.59
N ASN A 34 1.83 51.10 20.85
CA ASN A 34 0.95 52.13 21.41
C ASN A 34 -0.26 51.53 22.12
N ASN A 35 -0.86 50.49 21.55
CA ASN A 35 -1.98 49.77 22.16
C ASN A 35 -1.55 49.00 23.41
N LEU A 36 -0.37 48.38 23.43
CA LEU A 36 0.17 47.69 24.60
C LEU A 36 0.42 48.65 25.76
N ILE A 37 0.94 49.84 25.49
CA ILE A 37 1.09 50.91 26.50
C ILE A 37 -0.28 51.26 27.09
N SER A 38 -1.30 51.43 26.24
CA SER A 38 -2.67 51.72 26.67
C SER A 38 -3.27 50.60 27.53
N ILE A 39 -3.07 49.33 27.13
CA ILE A 39 -3.56 48.17 27.86
C ILE A 39 -2.89 48.05 29.22
N ASN A 40 -1.55 48.17 29.29
CA ASN A 40 -0.81 48.10 30.55
C ASN A 40 -1.22 49.22 31.52
N ALA A 41 -1.45 50.45 31.02
CA ALA A 41 -1.97 51.54 31.84
C ALA A 41 -3.36 51.22 32.43
N LYS A 42 -4.24 50.62 31.63
CA LYS A 42 -5.56 50.19 32.11
C LYS A 42 -5.47 49.08 33.16
N ILE A 43 -4.51 48.16 33.04
CA ILE A 43 -4.25 47.10 34.03
C ILE A 43 -3.77 47.71 35.36
N ASP A 44 -2.83 48.65 35.32
CA ASP A 44 -2.32 49.35 36.50
C ASP A 44 -3.44 50.11 37.25
N ASP A 45 -4.48 50.57 36.55
CA ASP A 45 -5.63 51.27 37.14
C ASP A 45 -6.73 50.35 37.69
N ILE A 46 -6.63 49.02 37.50
CA ILE A 46 -7.56 48.08 38.11
C ILE A 46 -7.42 48.16 39.64
N SER A 47 -8.54 48.39 40.33
CA SER A 47 -8.56 48.82 41.74
C SER A 47 -7.81 47.90 42.71
N TYR A 48 -7.87 46.58 42.52
CA TYR A 48 -7.14 45.62 43.36
C TYR A 48 -5.65 45.56 43.01
N ILE A 49 -5.30 45.70 41.74
CA ILE A 49 -3.91 45.73 41.25
C ILE A 49 -3.20 46.97 41.78
N LYS A 50 -3.83 48.14 41.63
CA LYS A 50 -3.31 49.42 42.12
C LYS A 50 -3.02 49.39 43.62
N LYS A 51 -3.97 48.92 44.43
CA LYS A 51 -3.80 48.78 45.88
C LYS A 51 -2.65 47.84 46.25
N SER A 52 -2.51 46.72 45.52
CA SER A 52 -1.40 45.79 45.73
C SER A 52 -0.05 46.41 45.35
N LEU A 53 0.02 47.12 44.23
CA LEU A 53 1.24 47.83 43.81
C LEU A 53 1.63 48.92 44.81
N ASP A 54 0.68 49.71 45.29
CA ASP A 54 0.94 50.77 46.27
C ASP A 54 1.50 50.18 47.57
N SER A 55 0.91 49.07 48.05
CA SER A 55 1.39 48.38 49.25
C SER A 55 2.80 47.83 49.08
N ILE A 56 3.10 47.17 47.95
CA ILE A 56 4.42 46.56 47.70
C ILE A 56 5.48 47.64 47.46
N ASN A 57 5.17 48.68 46.70
CA ASN A 57 6.11 49.78 46.45
C ASN A 57 6.46 50.51 47.76
N THR A 58 5.49 50.71 48.65
CA THR A 58 5.73 51.30 49.97
C THR A 58 6.71 50.45 50.79
N GLU A 59 6.52 49.13 50.85
CA GLU A 59 7.46 48.23 51.53
C GLU A 59 8.83 48.15 50.84
N MET A 60 8.89 48.23 49.51
CA MET A 60 10.19 48.29 48.82
C MET A 60 10.99 49.55 49.16
N GLU A 61 10.31 50.69 49.31
CA GLU A 61 10.93 51.95 49.71
C GLU A 61 11.44 51.90 51.16
N THR A 62 10.72 51.23 52.07
CA THR A 62 11.18 51.07 53.47
C THR A 62 12.40 50.15 53.58
N LEU A 63 12.51 49.14 52.70
CA LEU A 63 13.61 48.18 52.71
C LEU A 63 14.98 48.77 52.31
N SER A 64 15.02 49.78 51.44
CA SER A 64 16.29 50.41 51.05
C SER A 64 16.12 51.77 50.38
N VAL A 65 16.98 52.72 50.75
CA VAL A 65 17.12 54.03 50.08
C VAL A 65 17.42 53.87 48.58
N ASN A 66 18.08 52.79 48.17
CA ASN A 66 18.38 52.50 46.76
C ASN A 66 17.13 52.17 45.91
N ASN A 67 15.95 52.06 46.54
CA ASN A 67 14.68 51.78 45.86
C ASN A 67 13.81 53.03 45.64
N GLN A 68 14.19 54.20 46.15
CA GLN A 68 13.38 55.44 46.08
C GLN A 68 13.02 55.88 44.64
N ASN A 69 13.78 55.44 43.62
CA ASN A 69 13.51 55.74 42.21
C ASN A 69 13.08 54.52 41.39
N LYS A 70 12.68 53.43 42.03
CA LYS A 70 12.25 52.18 41.36
C LYS A 70 10.78 51.92 41.70
N LYS A 71 9.94 51.86 40.68
CA LYS A 71 8.52 51.50 40.84
C LYS A 71 8.26 50.16 40.20
N LEU A 72 7.70 49.23 40.96
CA LEU A 72 7.13 48.01 40.44
C LEU A 72 5.82 48.34 39.73
N ARG A 73 5.61 47.67 38.61
CA ARG A 73 4.38 47.69 37.81
C ARG A 73 4.05 46.27 37.39
N PHE A 74 2.78 45.97 37.17
CA PHE A 74 2.40 44.72 36.53
C PHE A 74 2.46 44.92 35.01
N SER A 75 3.24 44.09 34.32
CA SER A 75 3.22 44.03 32.86
C SER A 75 2.39 42.81 32.43
N SER A 76 1.64 42.95 31.34
CA SER A 76 1.07 41.78 30.66
C SER A 76 2.22 40.86 30.16
N ILE A 77 1.88 39.63 29.74
CA ILE A 77 2.84 38.60 29.28
C ILE A 77 3.81 39.07 28.17
N SER A 78 3.51 40.19 27.49
CA SER A 78 4.38 40.84 26.50
C SER A 78 4.59 42.33 26.81
N SER A 79 5.84 42.78 26.87
CA SER A 79 6.19 44.19 27.11
C SER A 79 6.23 45.06 25.85
N ASP A 80 6.41 44.44 24.70
CA ASP A 80 6.56 45.07 23.39
C ASP A 80 5.95 44.18 22.30
N ALA A 81 5.74 44.76 21.11
CA ALA A 81 5.15 44.08 19.97
C ALA A 81 5.97 42.86 19.52
N GLU A 82 7.31 42.91 19.61
CA GLU A 82 8.18 41.79 19.22
C GLU A 82 7.98 40.58 20.13
N GLN A 83 7.98 40.76 21.44
CA GLN A 83 7.66 39.72 22.41
C GLN A 83 6.24 39.18 22.25
N LEU A 84 5.29 40.03 21.88
CA LEU A 84 3.92 39.59 21.61
C LEU A 84 3.88 38.68 20.37
N ILE A 85 4.53 39.08 19.27
CA ILE A 85 4.61 38.31 18.02
C ILE A 85 5.32 36.96 18.25
N ASP A 86 6.41 36.95 19.03
CA ASP A 86 7.12 35.73 19.39
C ASP A 86 6.25 34.73 20.17
N ASN A 87 5.32 35.27 20.96
CA ASN A 87 4.40 34.51 21.79
C ASN A 87 3.06 34.18 21.13
N VAL A 88 2.79 34.62 19.88
CA VAL A 88 1.57 34.25 19.15
C VAL A 88 1.48 32.73 19.02
N GLU A 89 0.38 32.12 19.45
CA GLU A 89 0.14 30.69 19.28
C GLU A 89 -0.71 30.43 18.03
N LEU A 90 -0.36 29.38 17.30
CA LEU A 90 -1.13 28.93 16.16
C LEU A 90 -2.32 28.12 16.70
N ILE A 91 -3.49 28.73 16.66
CA ILE A 91 -4.74 28.17 17.20
C ILE A 91 -5.65 27.72 16.07
N TYR A 92 -6.35 26.62 16.30
CA TYR A 92 -7.36 26.10 15.38
C TYR A 92 -8.75 26.49 15.90
N GLU A 93 -9.54 27.12 15.05
CA GLU A 93 -10.85 27.66 15.40
C GLU A 93 -11.92 27.06 14.48
N THR A 94 -13.01 26.57 15.08
CA THR A 94 -14.25 26.24 14.35
C THR A 94 -15.41 26.83 15.11
N ASP A 95 -16.29 27.55 14.41
CA ASP A 95 -17.47 28.21 14.98
C ASP A 95 -17.14 29.06 16.23
N ASP A 96 -16.11 29.90 16.12
CA ASP A 96 -15.61 30.82 17.17
C ASP A 96 -15.20 30.14 18.50
N LYS A 97 -15.01 28.82 18.46
CA LYS A 97 -14.47 28.03 19.57
C LYS A 97 -13.04 27.64 19.26
N LYS A 98 -12.13 28.09 20.11
CA LYS A 98 -10.75 27.59 20.18
C LYS A 98 -10.80 26.10 20.50
N LEU A 99 -10.49 25.26 19.52
CA LEU A 99 -10.17 23.87 19.81
C LEU A 99 -8.74 23.82 20.31
N THR A 100 -8.54 23.19 21.46
CA THR A 100 -7.22 22.67 21.80
C THR A 100 -6.78 21.76 20.66
N LEU A 101 -5.50 21.83 20.29
CA LEU A 101 -4.84 20.98 19.31
C LEU A 101 -4.94 19.50 19.76
N GLY A 102 -6.10 18.90 19.53
CA GLY A 102 -6.50 17.59 20.01
C GLY A 102 -6.64 16.63 18.84
N GLY A 103 -5.78 15.60 18.86
CA GLY A 103 -5.75 14.51 17.89
C GLY A 103 -4.39 14.42 17.19
N ASP A 104 -3.68 13.31 17.39
CA ASP A 104 -2.34 13.09 16.85
C ASP A 104 -2.29 13.22 15.32
N GLY A 105 -3.32 12.74 14.62
CA GLY A 105 -3.44 12.90 13.17
C GLY A 105 -3.56 14.37 12.72
N ARG A 106 -4.29 15.21 13.47
CA ARG A 106 -4.43 16.64 13.15
C ARG A 106 -3.15 17.40 13.41
N ASN A 107 -2.48 17.09 14.51
CA ASN A 107 -1.16 17.64 14.82
C ASN A 107 -0.15 17.29 13.73
N ASN A 108 -0.19 16.05 13.23
CA ASN A 108 0.64 15.60 12.12
C ASN A 108 0.32 16.35 10.81
N GLN A 109 -0.95 16.62 10.49
CA GLN A 109 -1.33 17.43 9.32
C GLN A 109 -0.82 18.87 9.41
N ILE A 110 -0.97 19.52 10.58
CA ILE A 110 -0.47 20.88 10.79
C ILE A 110 1.05 20.90 10.71
N TYR A 111 1.71 19.88 11.27
CA TYR A 111 3.15 19.71 11.19
C TYR A 111 3.64 19.62 9.74
N LEU A 112 3.10 18.66 8.98
CA LEU A 112 3.51 18.40 7.61
C LEU A 112 3.19 19.57 6.69
N SER A 113 2.03 20.21 6.84
CA SER A 113 1.68 21.39 6.02
C SER A 113 2.61 22.58 6.29
N THR A 114 2.91 22.87 7.57
CA THR A 114 3.88 23.92 7.94
C THR A 114 5.28 23.58 7.43
N TRP A 115 5.68 22.31 7.53
CA TRP A 115 6.99 21.85 7.07
C TRP A 115 7.13 21.93 5.56
N ILE A 116 6.14 21.47 4.77
CA ILE A 116 6.12 21.56 3.30
C ILE A 116 6.14 23.02 2.85
N SER A 117 5.32 23.87 3.46
CA SER A 117 5.29 25.31 3.16
C SER A 117 6.68 25.94 3.33
N LYS A 118 7.36 25.61 4.44
CA LYS A 118 8.73 26.04 4.66
C LYS A 118 9.72 25.47 3.63
N GLN A 119 9.58 24.21 3.22
CA GLN A 119 10.48 23.61 2.24
C GLN A 119 10.39 24.27 0.87
N LYS A 120 9.16 24.58 0.41
CA LYS A 120 8.97 25.34 -0.83
C LYS A 120 9.67 26.70 -0.81
N GLU A 121 9.62 27.36 0.33
CA GLU A 121 10.26 28.66 0.54
C GLU A 121 11.79 28.58 0.60
N LEU A 122 12.34 27.44 1.03
CA LEU A 122 13.78 27.17 1.11
C LEU A 122 14.34 26.49 -0.15
N ALA A 123 13.49 26.07 -1.08
CA ALA A 123 13.93 25.44 -2.31
C ALA A 123 14.87 26.38 -3.07
N ASP A 124 16.13 25.98 -3.17
CA ASP A 124 17.17 26.67 -3.93
C ASP A 124 17.67 25.74 -5.03
N ASP A 125 17.54 26.17 -6.29
CA ASP A 125 17.95 25.43 -7.49
C ASP A 125 19.44 25.07 -7.50
N LYS A 126 20.25 25.68 -6.62
CA LYS A 126 21.70 25.43 -6.53
C LYS A 126 22.07 24.26 -5.62
N SER A 127 21.12 23.72 -4.84
CA SER A 127 21.38 22.66 -3.86
C SER A 127 20.63 21.37 -4.19
N ILE A 128 21.32 20.23 -4.13
CA ILE A 128 20.66 18.93 -4.22
C ILE A 128 20.10 18.62 -2.83
N THR A 129 18.77 18.65 -2.72
CA THR A 129 18.04 18.34 -1.48
C THR A 129 17.26 17.04 -1.67
N PHE A 130 17.27 16.18 -0.66
CA PHE A 130 16.38 15.03 -0.55
C PHE A 130 15.70 15.04 0.81
N TYR A 131 14.47 14.51 0.86
CA TYR A 131 13.68 14.42 2.08
C TYR A 131 13.51 12.96 2.49
N ALA A 132 13.65 12.68 3.78
CA ALA A 132 13.33 11.39 4.37
C ALA A 132 12.16 11.56 5.34
N LEU A 133 11.06 10.87 5.07
CA LEU A 133 9.83 10.90 5.86
C LEU A 133 9.58 9.51 6.44
N GLU A 134 9.54 9.44 7.76
CA GLU A 134 9.24 8.20 8.48
C GLU A 134 7.75 8.18 8.86
N GLU A 135 7.02 7.18 8.36
CA GLU A 135 5.61 6.92 8.63
C GLU A 135 4.72 8.18 8.69
N PRO A 136 4.71 9.01 7.61
CA PRO A 136 3.95 10.25 7.61
C PRO A 136 2.43 10.02 7.78
N GLU A 137 1.93 8.80 7.56
CA GLU A 137 0.55 8.38 7.77
C GLU A 137 0.10 8.24 9.23
N ALA A 138 1.01 8.28 10.20
CA ALA A 138 0.71 7.92 11.58
C ALA A 138 -0.53 8.67 12.12
N HIS A 139 -1.44 7.90 12.73
CA HIS A 139 -2.71 8.39 13.32
C HIS A 139 -3.69 9.05 12.33
N LEU A 140 -3.54 8.83 11.01
CA LEU A 140 -4.47 9.30 9.98
C LEU A 140 -5.41 8.20 9.49
N HIS A 141 -6.63 8.60 9.16
CA HIS A 141 -7.59 7.72 8.47
C HIS A 141 -7.08 7.39 7.04
N PRO A 142 -7.30 6.17 6.49
CA PRO A 142 -6.79 5.78 5.16
C PRO A 142 -6.97 6.81 4.04
N GLN A 143 -8.16 7.41 3.93
CA GLN A 143 -8.41 8.47 2.93
C GLN A 143 -7.54 9.73 3.12
N GLN A 144 -7.20 10.06 4.38
CA GLN A 144 -6.29 11.16 4.69
C GLN A 144 -4.84 10.79 4.38
N GLN A 145 -4.46 9.51 4.50
CA GLN A 145 -3.13 9.02 4.10
C GLN A 145 -2.93 9.18 2.59
N VAL A 146 -3.93 8.80 1.79
CA VAL A 146 -3.94 9.05 0.34
C VAL A 146 -3.78 10.53 0.03
N ARG A 147 -4.57 11.40 0.70
CA ARG A 147 -4.50 12.84 0.50
C ARG A 147 -3.13 13.41 0.89
N LEU A 148 -2.54 12.89 1.97
CA LEU A 148 -1.23 13.29 2.44
C LEU A 148 -0.13 12.90 1.45
N ALA A 149 -0.13 11.66 0.98
CA ALA A 149 0.84 11.17 -0.01
C ALA A 149 0.81 12.04 -1.27
N ARG A 150 -0.38 12.28 -1.85
CA ARG A 150 -0.54 13.21 -2.97
C ARG A 150 -0.05 14.60 -2.65
N HIS A 151 -0.38 15.13 -1.48
CA HIS A 151 0.08 16.45 -1.09
C HIS A 151 1.61 16.53 -1.02
N ILE A 152 2.29 15.52 -0.48
CA ILE A 152 3.75 15.45 -0.46
C ILE A 152 4.32 15.42 -1.88
N PHE A 153 3.84 14.51 -2.73
CA PHE A 153 4.36 14.30 -4.09
C PHE A 153 4.05 15.45 -5.06
N ASP A 154 2.91 16.12 -4.92
CA ASP A 154 2.50 17.22 -5.80
C ASP A 154 3.17 18.57 -5.42
N ASN A 155 3.79 18.66 -4.24
CA ASN A 155 4.24 19.94 -3.67
C ASN A 155 5.74 20.00 -3.37
N LEU A 156 6.48 18.92 -3.56
CA LEU A 156 7.92 18.84 -3.37
C LEU A 156 8.53 18.26 -4.65
N ASP A 157 9.36 19.05 -5.34
CA ASP A 157 10.02 18.64 -6.58
C ASP A 157 11.32 17.84 -6.32
N GLN A 158 11.75 17.79 -5.06
CA GLN A 158 12.96 17.10 -4.60
C GLN A 158 12.74 15.58 -4.48
N GLN A 159 13.84 14.81 -4.42
CA GLN A 159 13.76 13.37 -4.15
C GLN A 159 13.22 13.11 -2.73
N ILE A 160 12.22 12.23 -2.61
CA ILE A 160 11.58 11.88 -1.34
C ILE A 160 11.74 10.39 -1.08
N LEU A 161 12.25 10.05 0.10
CA LEU A 161 12.29 8.70 0.64
C LEU A 161 11.21 8.61 1.73
N ILE A 162 10.28 7.67 1.59
CA ILE A 162 9.19 7.47 2.55
C ILE A 162 9.26 6.03 3.06
N THR A 163 9.26 5.85 4.38
CA THR A 163 8.92 4.56 5.00
C THR A 163 7.45 4.54 5.34
N SER A 164 6.77 3.43 5.06
CA SER A 164 5.33 3.32 5.29
C SER A 164 4.93 1.86 5.48
N HIS A 165 4.00 1.63 6.40
CA HIS A 165 3.28 0.36 6.55
C HIS A 165 1.87 0.42 5.95
N SER A 166 1.54 1.48 5.24
CA SER A 166 0.21 1.73 4.71
C SER A 166 0.08 1.30 3.24
N PRO A 167 -0.82 0.36 2.94
CA PRO A 167 -1.25 0.11 1.56
C PRO A 167 -1.82 1.37 0.89
N SER A 168 -2.44 2.27 1.67
CA SER A 168 -3.01 3.51 1.14
C SER A 168 -1.95 4.48 0.61
N ILE A 169 -0.77 4.55 1.22
CA ILE A 169 0.36 5.30 0.69
C ILE A 169 0.97 4.58 -0.51
N ALA A 170 1.22 3.26 -0.38
CA ALA A 170 1.86 2.49 -1.44
C ALA A 170 1.05 2.49 -2.74
N ASN A 171 -0.28 2.59 -2.67
CA ASN A 171 -1.17 2.70 -3.83
C ASN A 171 -0.99 4.02 -4.62
N GLU A 172 -0.45 5.06 -4.01
CA GLU A 172 -0.19 6.36 -4.66
C GLU A 172 1.22 6.43 -5.26
N ILE A 173 2.06 5.42 -5.04
CA ILE A 173 3.44 5.36 -5.51
C ILE A 173 3.50 4.45 -6.74
N ASN A 174 4.27 4.86 -7.76
CA ASN A 174 4.57 3.99 -8.89
C ASN A 174 5.25 2.71 -8.38
N PRO A 175 4.80 1.49 -8.76
CA PRO A 175 5.46 0.25 -8.36
C PRO A 175 6.98 0.26 -8.58
N GLY A 176 7.43 0.92 -9.66
CA GLY A 176 8.84 1.17 -10.01
C GLY A 176 9.69 1.82 -8.91
N ASN A 177 9.04 2.57 -8.00
CA ASN A 177 9.67 3.34 -6.93
C ASN A 177 9.49 2.70 -5.55
N ILE A 178 8.98 1.46 -5.48
CA ILE A 178 8.77 0.74 -4.22
C ILE A 178 9.95 -0.17 -3.95
N ILE A 179 10.52 -0.05 -2.76
CA ILE A 179 11.54 -0.96 -2.23
C ILE A 179 10.92 -1.71 -1.05
N ARG A 180 10.82 -3.04 -1.16
CA ARG A 180 10.31 -3.88 -0.07
C ARG A 180 11.47 -4.28 0.86
N LEU A 181 11.32 -3.98 2.14
CA LEU A 181 12.20 -4.48 3.20
C LEU A 181 11.57 -5.73 3.80
N TYR A 182 12.33 -6.83 3.87
CA TYR A 182 11.86 -8.10 4.44
C TYR A 182 12.98 -8.80 5.22
N SER A 183 12.61 -9.68 6.15
CA SER A 183 13.59 -10.49 6.88
C SER A 183 13.93 -11.74 6.07
N SER A 184 15.22 -12.07 5.98
CA SER A 184 15.65 -13.41 5.56
C SER A 184 15.70 -14.39 6.73
N ASP A 185 15.89 -15.67 6.41
CA ASP A 185 16.05 -16.77 7.39
C ASP A 185 17.22 -16.54 8.35
N SER A 186 18.24 -15.79 7.91
CA SER A 186 19.37 -15.35 8.72
C SER A 186 19.07 -14.20 9.70
N LYS A 187 17.81 -13.78 9.84
CA LYS A 187 17.36 -12.63 10.66
C LYS A 187 18.01 -11.30 10.26
N SER A 188 18.48 -11.18 9.03
CA SER A 188 18.96 -9.92 8.46
C SER A 188 17.85 -9.26 7.65
N SER A 189 17.75 -7.93 7.74
CA SER A 189 16.87 -7.15 6.86
C SER A 189 17.48 -7.07 5.46
N ILE A 190 16.75 -7.54 4.46
CA ILE A 190 17.10 -7.46 3.04
C ILE A 190 16.20 -6.42 2.37
N ALA A 191 16.78 -5.65 1.45
CA ALA A 191 16.03 -4.79 0.55
C ALA A 191 15.87 -5.49 -0.80
N ALA A 192 14.63 -5.75 -1.21
CA ALA A 192 14.32 -6.16 -2.57
C ALA A 192 14.50 -4.96 -3.50
N ASN A 193 15.71 -4.82 -4.04
CA ASN A 193 16.12 -3.66 -4.85
C ASN A 193 16.90 -4.07 -6.11
N GLU A 194 16.55 -5.21 -6.72
CA GLU A 194 17.15 -5.61 -8.01
C GLU A 194 16.70 -4.73 -9.19
N GLY A 195 15.93 -3.66 -8.91
CA GLY A 195 15.43 -2.73 -9.90
C GLY A 195 14.26 -3.31 -10.68
N ILE A 196 13.25 -2.49 -10.92
CA ILE A 196 12.20 -2.80 -11.88
C ILE A 196 12.74 -2.37 -13.24
N ASN A 197 12.81 -3.29 -14.22
CA ASN A 197 13.30 -2.99 -15.58
C ASN A 197 12.52 -1.78 -16.17
N GLU A 198 13.18 -0.89 -16.93
CA GLU A 198 12.54 0.26 -17.58
C GLU A 198 11.33 -0.14 -18.43
N GLU A 199 11.37 -1.30 -19.10
CA GLU A 199 10.21 -1.82 -19.86
C GLU A 199 9.01 -2.10 -18.96
N LEU A 200 9.27 -2.56 -17.74
CA LEU A 200 8.30 -2.88 -16.71
C LEU A 200 7.76 -1.59 -16.06
N ILE A 201 8.62 -0.59 -15.85
CA ILE A 201 8.23 0.76 -15.43
C ILE A 201 7.33 1.40 -16.50
N ASN A 202 7.69 1.29 -17.79
CA ASN A 202 6.89 1.80 -18.90
C ASN A 202 5.57 1.04 -19.02
N PHE A 203 5.57 -0.28 -18.85
CA PHE A 203 4.36 -1.09 -18.74
C PHE A 203 3.48 -0.58 -17.61
N PHE A 204 4.01 -0.37 -16.40
CA PHE A 204 3.23 0.20 -15.30
C PHE A 204 2.77 1.63 -15.55
N ASN A 205 3.53 2.45 -16.27
CA ASN A 205 3.16 3.82 -16.64
C ASN A 205 2.02 3.84 -17.68
N ASP A 206 2.07 2.95 -18.68
CA ASP A 206 1.01 2.80 -19.68
C ASP A 206 -0.26 2.24 -19.04
N PHE A 207 -0.10 1.35 -18.05
CA PHE A 207 -1.16 0.88 -17.17
C PHE A 207 -1.50 1.87 -16.04
N ALA A 208 -0.75 2.96 -15.85
CA ALA A 208 -0.95 3.94 -14.76
C ALA A 208 -2.18 4.83 -15.01
N HIS A 209 -2.83 4.75 -16.17
CA HIS A 209 -4.20 5.24 -16.31
C HIS A 209 -5.21 4.41 -15.48
N ARG A 210 -4.78 3.25 -14.95
CA ARG A 210 -5.54 2.34 -14.09
C ARG A 210 -4.79 2.08 -12.77
N ARG A 211 -4.38 3.14 -12.06
CA ARG A 211 -3.61 3.12 -10.78
C ARG A 211 -4.16 2.25 -9.63
N ASN A 212 -5.25 1.51 -9.83
CA ASN A 212 -5.95 0.71 -8.82
C ASN A 212 -6.11 -0.77 -9.21
N LEU A 213 -5.42 -1.27 -10.24
CA LEU A 213 -5.60 -2.68 -10.65
C LEU A 213 -4.87 -3.67 -9.73
N ILE A 214 -3.66 -3.34 -9.31
CA ILE A 214 -2.87 -4.24 -8.46
C ILE A 214 -3.11 -3.86 -7.01
N ASN A 215 -3.55 -4.83 -6.22
CA ASN A 215 -3.83 -4.62 -4.80
C ASN A 215 -2.53 -4.24 -4.09
N SER A 216 -2.41 -2.99 -3.63
CA SER A 216 -1.27 -2.47 -2.85
C SER A 216 -0.93 -3.30 -1.60
N GLN A 217 -1.89 -4.08 -1.10
CA GLN A 217 -1.70 -5.03 -0.03
C GLN A 217 -0.66 -6.11 -0.39
N LEU A 218 -0.51 -6.43 -1.69
CA LEU A 218 0.51 -7.35 -2.23
C LEU A 218 1.91 -7.03 -1.71
N TYR A 219 2.27 -5.75 -1.63
CA TYR A 219 3.61 -5.30 -1.24
C TYR A 219 3.98 -5.67 0.21
N PHE A 220 2.99 -5.99 1.03
CA PHE A 220 3.15 -6.28 2.46
C PHE A 220 3.05 -7.78 2.78
N LEU A 221 2.75 -8.62 1.78
CA LEU A 221 2.58 -10.06 1.98
C LEU A 221 3.93 -10.79 2.11
N ASN A 222 3.91 -11.90 2.84
CA ASN A 222 4.99 -12.89 2.82
C ASN A 222 4.90 -13.74 1.56
N SER A 223 3.70 -14.04 1.09
CA SER A 223 3.49 -14.80 -0.14
C SER A 223 2.08 -14.60 -0.71
N VAL A 224 1.85 -14.98 -1.97
CA VAL A 224 0.55 -14.78 -2.64
C VAL A 224 0.16 -15.93 -3.58
N LEU A 225 -1.10 -16.37 -3.52
CA LEU A 225 -1.69 -17.26 -4.52
C LEU A 225 -2.49 -16.43 -5.53
N LEU A 226 -2.01 -16.39 -6.76
CA LEU A 226 -2.67 -15.71 -7.87
C LEU A 226 -3.62 -16.67 -8.58
N VAL A 227 -4.87 -16.26 -8.74
CA VAL A 227 -5.93 -17.04 -9.40
C VAL A 227 -6.65 -16.23 -10.47
N GLU A 228 -7.39 -16.91 -11.35
CA GLU A 228 -8.00 -16.26 -12.51
C GLU A 228 -9.20 -15.37 -12.15
N GLY A 229 -10.04 -15.78 -11.20
CA GLY A 229 -11.29 -15.11 -10.87
C GLY A 229 -11.70 -15.19 -9.40
N VAL A 230 -12.87 -14.59 -9.12
CA VAL A 230 -13.45 -14.51 -7.77
C VAL A 230 -13.95 -15.87 -7.28
N SER A 231 -14.36 -16.77 -8.17
CA SER A 231 -14.75 -18.15 -7.83
C SER A 231 -13.62 -18.89 -7.14
N GLU A 232 -12.40 -18.79 -7.67
CA GLU A 232 -11.20 -19.42 -7.12
C GLU A 232 -10.84 -18.78 -5.78
N VAL A 233 -10.93 -17.45 -5.66
CA VAL A 233 -10.70 -16.76 -4.37
C VAL A 233 -11.62 -17.29 -3.28
N ILE A 234 -12.92 -17.43 -3.58
CA ILE A 234 -13.90 -17.99 -2.64
C ILE A 234 -13.54 -19.44 -2.31
N PHE A 235 -13.29 -20.26 -3.32
CA PHE A 235 -12.94 -21.67 -3.16
C PHE A 235 -11.72 -21.86 -2.23
N TYR A 236 -10.61 -21.18 -2.50
CA TYR A 236 -9.39 -21.33 -1.72
C TYR A 236 -9.51 -20.76 -0.30
N LYS A 237 -10.23 -19.64 -0.11
CA LYS A 237 -10.50 -19.11 1.24
C LYS A 237 -11.37 -20.08 2.05
N THR A 238 -12.35 -20.72 1.43
CA THR A 238 -13.18 -21.75 2.08
C THR A 238 -12.35 -22.99 2.39
N LEU A 239 -11.55 -23.48 1.44
CA LEU A 239 -10.68 -24.64 1.61
C LEU A 239 -9.68 -24.44 2.76
N ALA A 240 -8.97 -23.31 2.79
CA ALA A 240 -8.04 -22.97 3.87
C ALA A 240 -8.73 -23.02 5.24
N LYS A 241 -9.88 -22.33 5.36
CA LYS A 241 -10.66 -22.31 6.61
C LYS A 241 -11.15 -23.70 7.01
N SER A 242 -11.61 -24.53 6.08
CA SER A 242 -12.09 -25.88 6.37
C SER A 242 -10.99 -26.80 6.90
N LYS A 243 -9.74 -26.56 6.49
CA LYS A 243 -8.54 -27.26 6.99
C LYS A 243 -7.89 -26.58 8.19
N SER A 244 -8.58 -25.62 8.83
CA SER A 244 -8.07 -24.84 9.97
C SER A 244 -6.77 -24.06 9.67
N ILE A 245 -6.58 -23.64 8.42
CA ILE A 245 -5.45 -22.82 7.99
C ILE A 245 -5.88 -21.34 8.03
N ASP A 246 -5.23 -20.54 8.88
CA ASP A 246 -5.42 -19.08 8.90
C ASP A 246 -4.39 -18.39 8.00
N LEU A 247 -4.82 -17.99 6.81
CA LEU A 247 -3.98 -17.29 5.83
C LEU A 247 -3.34 -16.01 6.40
N ASN A 248 -4.02 -15.32 7.34
CA ASN A 248 -3.47 -14.11 7.94
C ASN A 248 -2.26 -14.41 8.84
N GLN A 249 -2.24 -15.58 9.50
CA GLN A 249 -1.10 -16.01 10.31
C GLN A 249 0.15 -16.21 9.45
N TYR A 250 -0.02 -16.69 8.22
CA TYR A 250 1.04 -16.83 7.22
C TYR A 250 1.34 -15.53 6.46
N ASN A 251 0.66 -14.42 6.78
CA ASN A 251 0.70 -13.17 6.02
C ASN A 251 0.60 -13.41 4.50
N THR A 252 -0.31 -14.31 4.13
CA THR A 252 -0.49 -14.82 2.76
C THR A 252 -1.89 -14.51 2.28
N GLU A 253 -2.03 -14.12 1.02
CA GLU A 253 -3.34 -13.79 0.45
C GLU A 253 -3.60 -14.51 -0.87
N ILE A 254 -4.88 -14.71 -1.17
CA ILE A 254 -5.34 -15.23 -2.46
C ILE A 254 -5.92 -14.06 -3.25
N LEU A 255 -5.28 -13.73 -4.36
CA LEU A 255 -5.65 -12.59 -5.21
C LEU A 255 -6.10 -13.06 -6.58
N SER A 256 -7.24 -12.55 -7.03
CA SER A 256 -7.71 -12.70 -8.40
C SER A 256 -6.99 -11.68 -9.30
N VAL A 257 -6.59 -12.11 -10.50
CA VAL A 257 -5.96 -11.21 -11.48
C VAL A 257 -6.97 -10.47 -12.37
N GLU A 258 -8.28 -10.66 -12.16
CA GLU A 258 -9.43 -9.87 -12.70
C GLU A 258 -9.25 -9.24 -14.10
N GLY A 259 -8.72 -9.99 -15.07
CA GLY A 259 -8.51 -9.52 -16.44
C GLY A 259 -7.26 -8.64 -16.68
N VAL A 260 -6.49 -8.33 -15.64
CA VAL A 260 -5.12 -7.74 -15.72
C VAL A 260 -4.13 -8.77 -16.28
N GLY A 261 -4.33 -10.04 -15.93
CA GLY A 261 -3.43 -11.15 -16.25
C GLY A 261 -2.38 -11.40 -15.16
N PHE A 262 -1.76 -12.58 -15.20
CA PHE A 262 -0.78 -13.00 -14.19
C PHE A 262 0.56 -12.30 -14.30
N GLU A 263 0.96 -11.92 -15.51
CA GLU A 263 2.28 -11.37 -15.80
C GLU A 263 2.62 -10.11 -14.99
N PRO A 264 1.76 -9.09 -14.90
CA PRO A 264 2.06 -7.90 -14.10
C PRO A 264 2.24 -8.20 -12.61
N TYR A 265 1.40 -9.08 -12.05
CA TYR A 265 1.51 -9.49 -10.66
C TYR A 265 2.79 -10.28 -10.41
N ALA A 266 3.11 -11.25 -11.27
CA ALA A 266 4.32 -12.06 -11.15
C ALA A 266 5.59 -11.21 -11.24
N GLN A 267 5.64 -10.24 -12.16
CA GLN A 267 6.78 -9.34 -12.29
C GLN A 267 7.00 -8.47 -11.03
N ILE A 268 5.92 -7.95 -10.42
CA ILE A 268 6.01 -7.25 -9.12
C ILE A 268 6.51 -8.19 -8.04
N CYS A 269 5.93 -9.39 -7.96
CA CYS A 269 6.31 -10.37 -6.95
C CYS A 269 7.80 -10.71 -7.05
N LEU A 270 8.33 -10.92 -8.26
CA LEU A 270 9.76 -11.14 -8.47
C LEU A 270 10.62 -9.94 -8.09
N SER A 271 10.22 -8.74 -8.52
CA SER A 271 10.96 -7.50 -8.24
C SER A 271 11.05 -7.21 -6.74
N LEU A 272 9.97 -7.51 -6.00
CA LEU A 272 9.86 -7.30 -4.55
C LEU A 272 10.22 -8.54 -3.73
N LYS A 273 10.70 -9.62 -4.37
CA LYS A 273 11.03 -10.90 -3.72
C LYS A 273 9.89 -11.44 -2.85
N ILE A 274 8.66 -11.36 -3.36
CA ILE A 274 7.46 -11.95 -2.77
C ILE A 274 7.23 -13.30 -3.45
N PRO A 275 7.38 -14.43 -2.74
CA PRO A 275 6.99 -15.74 -3.24
C PRO A 275 5.54 -15.75 -3.75
N PHE A 276 5.31 -16.35 -4.90
CA PHE A 276 3.97 -16.48 -5.47
C PHE A 276 3.74 -17.86 -6.07
N SER A 277 2.48 -18.27 -6.06
CA SER A 277 1.96 -19.45 -6.73
C SER A 277 0.86 -19.00 -7.70
N ILE A 278 0.73 -19.66 -8.84
CA ILE A 278 -0.33 -19.37 -9.82
C ILE A 278 -1.19 -20.60 -10.01
N ARG A 279 -2.50 -20.40 -10.02
CA ARG A 279 -3.43 -21.37 -10.60
C ARG A 279 -4.24 -20.74 -11.71
N THR A 280 -4.33 -21.46 -12.82
CA THR A 280 -5.06 -20.98 -14.01
C THR A 280 -5.85 -22.08 -14.70
N ASP A 281 -6.95 -21.69 -15.34
CA ASP A 281 -7.77 -22.59 -16.16
C ASP A 281 -7.04 -22.98 -17.45
N ASN A 282 -7.38 -24.14 -18.01
CA ASN A 282 -6.76 -24.71 -19.20
C ASN A 282 -7.75 -24.83 -20.37
N ASP A 283 -8.51 -23.75 -20.62
CA ASP A 283 -9.53 -23.72 -21.67
C ASP A 283 -8.98 -23.94 -23.08
N LEU A 284 -9.77 -24.60 -23.91
CA LEU A 284 -9.51 -24.76 -25.35
C LEU A 284 -10.15 -23.62 -26.14
N ASN A 285 -9.34 -22.68 -26.59
CA ASN A 285 -9.78 -21.53 -27.37
C ASN A 285 -9.48 -21.70 -28.86
N LYS A 286 -10.39 -21.23 -29.73
CA LYS A 286 -10.15 -21.15 -31.18
C LYS A 286 -9.14 -20.04 -31.49
N ILE A 287 -8.21 -20.31 -32.39
CA ILE A 287 -7.24 -19.30 -32.85
C ILE A 287 -7.93 -18.39 -33.88
N GLN A 288 -8.03 -17.09 -33.58
CA GLN A 288 -8.52 -16.10 -34.55
C GLN A 288 -7.61 -16.12 -35.79
N ASN A 289 -8.20 -16.09 -36.98
CA ASN A 289 -7.52 -16.10 -38.29
C ASN A 289 -6.88 -17.45 -38.73
N LYS A 290 -7.14 -18.57 -38.05
CA LYS A 290 -6.80 -19.92 -38.54
C LYS A 290 -7.96 -20.89 -38.34
N THR A 291 -8.62 -21.27 -39.44
CA THR A 291 -9.74 -22.21 -39.43
C THR A 291 -9.30 -23.59 -38.92
N GLY A 292 -10.00 -24.11 -37.91
CA GLY A 292 -9.77 -25.45 -37.36
C GLY A 292 -8.64 -25.59 -36.33
N MET A 293 -7.96 -24.49 -35.96
CA MET A 293 -6.92 -24.52 -34.93
C MET A 293 -7.44 -24.14 -33.53
N LEU A 294 -7.10 -24.98 -32.56
CA LEU A 294 -7.38 -24.80 -31.14
C LEU A 294 -6.07 -24.57 -30.37
N ARG A 295 -6.13 -23.79 -29.30
CA ARG A 295 -5.01 -23.54 -28.37
C ARG A 295 -5.46 -23.75 -26.93
N PHE A 296 -4.61 -24.36 -26.11
CA PHE A 296 -4.77 -24.36 -24.65
C PHE A 296 -4.38 -22.98 -24.11
N SER A 297 -5.34 -22.24 -23.56
CA SER A 297 -5.11 -20.88 -23.06
C SER A 297 -4.18 -20.88 -21.85
N GLY A 298 -4.44 -21.73 -20.85
CA GLY A 298 -3.67 -21.85 -19.62
C GLY A 298 -2.20 -22.18 -19.86
N ILE A 299 -1.93 -23.24 -20.62
CA ILE A 299 -0.55 -23.64 -20.97
C ILE A 299 0.18 -22.49 -21.68
N ASN A 300 -0.44 -21.85 -22.68
CA ASN A 300 0.19 -20.72 -23.35
C ASN A 300 0.42 -19.53 -22.42
N ARG A 301 -0.50 -19.27 -21.48
CA ARG A 301 -0.40 -18.21 -20.49
C ARG A 301 0.82 -18.42 -19.59
N LEU A 302 1.00 -19.64 -19.08
CA LEU A 302 2.17 -19.99 -18.25
C LEU A 302 3.48 -20.03 -19.04
N ILE A 303 3.46 -20.50 -20.29
CA ILE A 303 4.64 -20.48 -21.17
C ILE A 303 5.07 -19.04 -21.48
N ASN A 304 4.12 -18.17 -21.84
CA ASN A 304 4.42 -16.76 -22.09
C ASN A 304 4.96 -16.08 -20.84
N LEU A 305 4.35 -16.36 -19.69
CA LEU A 305 4.85 -15.90 -18.40
C LEU A 305 6.31 -16.32 -18.19
N LEU A 306 6.61 -17.62 -18.27
CA LEU A 306 7.98 -18.11 -18.07
C LEU A 306 8.99 -17.50 -19.05
N ASN A 307 8.64 -17.38 -20.33
CA ASN A 307 9.51 -16.74 -21.33
C ASN A 307 9.82 -15.28 -21.01
N ASN A 308 8.80 -14.53 -20.55
CA ASN A 308 8.97 -13.12 -20.21
C ASN A 308 9.74 -12.93 -18.90
N LEU A 309 9.82 -13.97 -18.07
CA LEU A 309 10.56 -13.99 -16.82
C LEU A 309 12.00 -14.51 -16.96
N ASN A 310 12.49 -14.75 -18.19
CA ASN A 310 13.78 -15.39 -18.52
C ASN A 310 15.04 -14.85 -17.81
N TYR A 311 15.02 -13.63 -17.23
CA TYR A 311 16.15 -13.04 -16.50
C TYR A 311 16.10 -13.24 -14.96
N SER A 312 15.00 -13.75 -14.39
CA SER A 312 14.79 -13.85 -12.93
C SER A 312 14.62 -15.28 -12.42
N ILE A 313 14.79 -16.27 -13.31
CA ILE A 313 14.59 -17.71 -13.03
C ILE A 313 15.78 -18.33 -12.28
N ASP A 314 16.89 -17.61 -12.07
CA ASP A 314 18.03 -18.09 -11.24
C ASP A 314 17.64 -18.41 -9.78
N PHE A 315 16.44 -18.02 -9.34
CA PHE A 315 15.83 -18.36 -8.05
C PHE A 315 15.01 -19.66 -8.03
N LEU A 316 14.91 -20.37 -9.16
CA LEU A 316 14.12 -21.61 -9.29
C LEU A 316 15.04 -22.80 -9.60
N PRO A 317 14.87 -23.95 -8.92
CA PRO A 317 15.71 -25.11 -9.19
C PRO A 317 15.31 -25.74 -10.55
N TYR A 318 16.28 -25.81 -11.47
CA TYR A 318 16.35 -26.59 -12.71
C TYR A 318 16.13 -25.92 -14.09
N SER A 319 16.88 -26.51 -15.03
CA SER A 319 17.24 -26.20 -16.43
C SER A 319 16.14 -25.61 -17.35
N PRO A 320 16.53 -24.75 -18.32
CA PRO A 320 15.61 -24.14 -19.28
C PRO A 320 14.76 -25.16 -20.04
N ILE A 321 13.45 -24.93 -20.01
CA ILE A 321 12.47 -25.69 -20.80
C ILE A 321 12.62 -25.24 -22.25
N ASP A 322 12.72 -26.16 -23.21
CA ASP A 322 12.83 -25.81 -24.63
C ASP A 322 11.47 -25.34 -25.18
N TYR A 323 11.23 -24.03 -25.06
CA TYR A 323 9.95 -23.38 -25.36
C TYR A 323 9.57 -23.40 -26.85
N GLU A 324 10.55 -23.38 -27.75
CA GLU A 324 10.32 -23.36 -29.21
C GLU A 324 9.77 -24.69 -29.73
N THR A 325 10.16 -25.79 -29.09
CA THR A 325 9.70 -27.13 -29.44
C THR A 325 8.24 -27.34 -29.01
N ILE A 326 7.88 -26.89 -27.80
CA ILE A 326 6.51 -26.99 -27.25
C ILE A 326 5.52 -26.08 -28.01
N LYS A 327 5.93 -24.87 -28.40
CA LYS A 327 5.08 -23.90 -29.11
C LYS A 327 4.64 -24.39 -30.50
N LYS A 328 5.43 -25.26 -31.14
CA LYS A 328 5.10 -25.89 -32.43
C LYS A 328 4.07 -27.03 -32.25
N ASP A 329 4.14 -27.78 -31.16
CA ASP A 329 3.23 -28.91 -30.90
C ASP A 329 1.84 -28.48 -30.37
N ILE A 330 1.69 -27.31 -29.74
CA ILE A 330 0.40 -26.82 -29.19
C ILE A 330 -0.55 -26.26 -30.28
N SER A 331 -0.11 -26.22 -31.54
CA SER A 331 -0.96 -25.82 -32.68
C SER A 331 -1.68 -27.01 -33.31
N PHE A 332 -2.87 -27.35 -32.82
CA PHE A 332 -3.60 -28.52 -33.29
C PHE A 332 -4.28 -28.27 -34.64
N LYS A 333 -4.05 -29.16 -35.61
CA LYS A 333 -5.03 -29.40 -36.68
C LYS A 333 -6.07 -30.37 -36.15
N GLU A 334 -7.33 -29.95 -36.14
CA GLU A 334 -8.55 -30.75 -35.91
C GLU A 334 -8.81 -31.27 -34.48
N GLY A 335 -9.57 -30.47 -33.71
CA GLY A 335 -10.78 -30.88 -32.98
C GLY A 335 -10.75 -31.96 -31.89
N LYS A 336 -9.64 -32.64 -31.63
CA LYS A 336 -9.52 -33.66 -30.56
C LYS A 336 -8.42 -33.28 -29.57
N LYS A 337 -8.67 -33.46 -28.27
CA LYS A 337 -7.64 -33.40 -27.23
C LYS A 337 -6.55 -34.43 -27.59
N PRO A 338 -5.27 -34.04 -27.70
CA PRO A 338 -4.20 -35.02 -27.83
C PRO A 338 -4.03 -35.73 -26.50
N SER A 339 -3.92 -37.05 -26.52
CA SER A 339 -3.35 -37.81 -25.40
C SER A 339 -1.83 -37.57 -25.26
N THR A 340 -1.18 -37.02 -26.30
CA THR A 340 0.26 -36.77 -26.39
C THR A 340 0.54 -35.60 -27.35
N LEU A 341 1.37 -34.62 -26.93
CA LEU A 341 2.06 -33.71 -27.85
C LEU A 341 3.16 -34.53 -28.55
N SER A 342 3.33 -34.35 -29.86
CA SER A 342 4.25 -35.15 -30.66
C SER A 342 5.70 -35.06 -30.17
N ASN A 343 6.28 -36.22 -29.84
CA ASN A 343 7.72 -36.54 -29.86
C ASN A 343 8.76 -35.77 -29.01
N SER A 344 8.42 -34.94 -28.01
CA SER A 344 9.48 -34.48 -27.07
C SER A 344 9.15 -34.31 -25.59
N MET A 345 7.88 -34.31 -25.14
CA MET A 345 7.57 -34.42 -23.71
C MET A 345 6.07 -34.72 -23.46
N PRO A 346 5.69 -35.74 -22.67
CA PRO A 346 4.29 -35.97 -22.27
C PRO A 346 3.72 -34.80 -21.45
N ILE A 347 2.46 -34.42 -21.69
CA ILE A 347 1.74 -33.37 -20.93
C ILE A 347 1.85 -33.53 -19.40
N PRO A 348 1.73 -34.74 -18.82
CA PRO A 348 1.90 -34.93 -17.38
C PRO A 348 3.30 -34.56 -16.88
N GLU A 349 4.34 -34.83 -17.67
CA GLU A 349 5.71 -34.49 -17.32
C GLU A 349 5.92 -32.97 -17.36
N PHE A 350 5.28 -32.28 -18.31
CA PHE A 350 5.32 -30.82 -18.40
C PHE A 350 4.57 -30.15 -17.23
N ILE A 351 3.37 -30.65 -16.89
CA ILE A 351 2.63 -30.18 -15.71
C ILE A 351 3.45 -30.39 -14.43
N ASN A 352 4.13 -31.52 -14.30
CA ASN A 352 5.02 -31.79 -13.17
C ASN A 352 6.23 -30.84 -13.12
N LYS A 353 6.75 -30.38 -14.26
CA LYS A 353 7.77 -29.32 -14.27
C LYS A 353 7.18 -27.97 -13.83
N LEU A 354 5.99 -27.61 -14.30
CA LEU A 354 5.32 -26.38 -13.90
C LEU A 354 5.04 -26.32 -12.39
N SER A 355 4.59 -27.43 -11.78
CA SER A 355 4.33 -27.47 -10.35
C SER A 355 5.58 -27.27 -9.50
N LYS A 356 6.78 -27.61 -10.00
CA LYS A 356 8.05 -27.30 -9.32
C LYS A 356 8.37 -25.81 -9.30
N HIS A 357 7.74 -25.04 -10.19
CA HIS A 357 7.84 -23.58 -10.22
C HIS A 357 6.60 -22.90 -9.59
N ASN A 358 5.81 -23.63 -8.80
CA ASN A 358 4.57 -23.15 -8.18
C ASN A 358 3.52 -22.68 -9.21
N LEU A 359 3.57 -23.24 -10.42
CA LEU A 359 2.62 -22.95 -11.49
C LEU A 359 1.69 -24.15 -11.68
N TYR A 360 0.40 -23.94 -11.45
CA TYR A 360 -0.61 -24.99 -11.44
C TYR A 360 -1.66 -24.76 -12.52
N LEU A 361 -2.02 -25.84 -13.21
CA LEU A 361 -3.06 -25.86 -14.24
C LEU A 361 -4.25 -26.66 -13.73
N ALA A 362 -5.46 -26.16 -13.95
CA ALA A 362 -6.66 -26.97 -13.84
C ALA A 362 -6.68 -28.05 -14.94
N THR A 363 -7.44 -29.13 -14.74
CA THR A 363 -7.63 -30.15 -15.78
C THR A 363 -8.36 -29.56 -17.00
N GLU A 364 -9.42 -28.78 -16.73
CA GLU A 364 -10.12 -27.92 -17.69
C GLU A 364 -10.31 -26.55 -17.04
N ASP A 365 -11.08 -26.49 -15.96
CA ASP A 365 -11.35 -25.30 -15.14
C ASP A 365 -11.55 -25.72 -13.68
N LEU A 366 -11.77 -24.75 -12.79
CA LEU A 366 -12.07 -25.03 -11.38
C LEU A 366 -13.33 -25.92 -11.22
N GLU A 367 -14.41 -25.64 -11.95
CA GLU A 367 -15.67 -26.35 -11.82
C GLU A 367 -15.54 -27.85 -12.11
N LYS A 368 -14.82 -28.20 -13.19
CA LYS A 368 -14.54 -29.59 -13.56
C LYS A 368 -13.73 -30.31 -12.49
N ASP A 369 -12.67 -29.66 -12.00
CA ASP A 369 -11.82 -30.23 -10.96
C ASP A 369 -12.60 -30.49 -9.67
N ILE A 370 -13.58 -29.64 -9.33
CA ILE A 370 -14.47 -29.85 -8.18
C ILE A 370 -15.43 -31.02 -8.42
N ILE A 371 -16.00 -31.15 -9.62
CA ILE A 371 -16.89 -32.28 -9.99
C ILE A 371 -16.14 -33.62 -9.97
N ASP A 372 -14.85 -33.63 -10.29
CA ASP A 372 -14.00 -34.82 -10.22
C ASP A 372 -13.38 -35.04 -8.83
N SER A 373 -13.77 -34.24 -7.83
CA SER A 373 -13.31 -34.35 -6.44
C SER A 373 -14.35 -35.05 -5.53
N PRO A 374 -13.99 -35.36 -4.26
CA PRO A 374 -14.93 -35.84 -3.26
C PRO A 374 -16.14 -34.93 -3.01
N LEU A 375 -16.10 -33.66 -3.43
CA LEU A 375 -17.21 -32.72 -3.31
C LEU A 375 -18.40 -33.04 -4.22
N PHE A 376 -18.24 -33.95 -5.19
CA PHE A 376 -19.31 -34.31 -6.11
C PHE A 376 -20.57 -34.84 -5.42
N SER A 377 -20.44 -35.59 -4.33
CA SER A 377 -21.62 -36.06 -3.55
C SER A 377 -22.49 -34.89 -3.10
N SER A 378 -21.84 -33.84 -2.62
CA SER A 378 -22.44 -32.68 -1.99
C SER A 378 -22.97 -31.70 -3.05
N LEU A 379 -22.31 -31.64 -4.22
CA LEU A 379 -22.82 -30.93 -5.40
C LEU A 379 -24.15 -31.50 -5.91
N LYS A 380 -24.32 -32.83 -5.89
CA LYS A 380 -25.57 -33.46 -6.30
C LYS A 380 -26.75 -33.04 -5.43
N GLU A 381 -26.52 -32.97 -4.12
CA GLU A 381 -27.52 -32.50 -3.17
C GLU A 381 -27.82 -31.01 -3.36
N PHE A 382 -26.78 -30.17 -3.50
CA PHE A 382 -26.91 -28.73 -3.67
C PHE A 382 -27.72 -28.34 -4.91
N TYR A 383 -27.44 -28.98 -6.05
CA TYR A 383 -28.12 -28.69 -7.33
C TYR A 383 -29.38 -29.52 -7.59
N ASN A 384 -29.70 -30.44 -6.66
CA ASN A 384 -30.74 -31.47 -6.81
C ASN A 384 -30.64 -32.16 -8.19
N GLU A 385 -29.44 -32.61 -8.53
CA GLU A 385 -29.08 -33.12 -9.85
C GLU A 385 -28.06 -34.26 -9.72
N THR A 386 -28.04 -35.19 -10.66
CA THR A 386 -27.07 -36.31 -10.62
C THR A 386 -26.14 -36.36 -11.84
N ASP A 387 -26.55 -35.70 -12.92
CA ASP A 387 -25.76 -35.62 -14.14
C ASP A 387 -24.62 -34.60 -13.99
N ARG A 388 -23.39 -35.05 -14.28
CA ARG A 388 -22.17 -34.24 -14.18
C ARG A 388 -22.18 -33.04 -15.12
N ASP A 389 -22.65 -33.23 -16.35
CA ASP A 389 -22.65 -32.18 -17.37
C ASP A 389 -23.69 -31.11 -17.04
N ILE A 390 -24.86 -31.51 -16.53
CA ILE A 390 -25.89 -30.57 -16.07
C ILE A 390 -25.42 -29.76 -14.86
N ILE A 391 -24.75 -30.42 -13.90
CA ILE A 391 -24.15 -29.73 -12.74
C ILE A 391 -23.08 -28.74 -13.21
N TYR A 392 -22.20 -29.16 -14.12
CA TYR A 392 -21.18 -28.29 -14.71
C TYR A 392 -21.79 -27.05 -15.36
N GLU A 393 -22.79 -27.22 -16.24
CA GLU A 393 -23.50 -26.09 -16.86
C GLU A 393 -24.14 -25.14 -15.84
N LYS A 394 -24.71 -25.68 -14.76
CA LYS A 394 -25.29 -24.88 -13.66
C LYS A 394 -24.19 -24.10 -12.94
N MET A 395 -23.04 -24.70 -12.66
CA MET A 395 -21.89 -24.04 -12.02
C MET A 395 -21.34 -22.89 -12.88
N CYS A 396 -21.20 -23.09 -14.19
CA CYS A 396 -20.62 -22.10 -15.11
C CYS A 396 -21.49 -20.84 -15.33
N LYS A 397 -22.82 -20.90 -15.15
CA LYS A 397 -23.71 -19.74 -15.41
C LYS A 397 -23.45 -18.53 -14.50
N LYS A 398 -23.09 -18.77 -13.25
CA LYS A 398 -22.82 -17.74 -12.24
C LYS A 398 -21.72 -18.21 -11.28
N LYS A 399 -20.51 -18.45 -11.82
CA LYS A 399 -19.37 -19.08 -11.11
C LYS A 399 -19.20 -18.59 -9.67
N GLY A 400 -19.08 -17.27 -9.45
CA GLY A 400 -18.88 -16.68 -8.12
C GLY A 400 -20.06 -16.86 -7.15
N GLU A 401 -21.29 -16.59 -7.59
CA GLU A 401 -22.50 -16.71 -6.74
C GLU A 401 -22.74 -18.18 -6.36
N ASN A 402 -22.57 -19.08 -7.34
CA ASN A 402 -22.67 -20.52 -7.13
C ASN A 402 -21.63 -21.03 -6.14
N MET A 403 -20.37 -20.65 -6.32
CA MET A 403 -19.28 -21.05 -5.43
C MET A 403 -19.49 -20.54 -4.00
N PHE A 404 -19.96 -19.30 -3.85
CA PHE A 404 -20.29 -18.71 -2.56
C PHE A 404 -21.40 -19.48 -1.85
N ASN A 405 -22.53 -19.71 -2.52
CA ASN A 405 -23.68 -20.41 -1.94
C ASN A 405 -23.32 -21.85 -1.56
N PHE A 406 -22.60 -22.57 -2.43
CA PHE A 406 -22.13 -23.92 -2.15
C PHE A 406 -21.17 -23.94 -0.95
N SER A 407 -20.20 -23.01 -0.91
CA SER A 407 -19.23 -22.89 0.18
C SER A 407 -19.89 -22.63 1.54
N GLN A 408 -20.98 -21.86 1.57
CA GLN A 408 -21.72 -21.61 2.82
C GLN A 408 -22.50 -22.84 3.29
N SER A 409 -23.20 -23.53 2.38
CA SER A 409 -24.06 -24.65 2.74
C SER A 409 -23.27 -25.94 3.03
N TYR A 410 -22.11 -26.11 2.41
CA TYR A 410 -21.31 -27.35 2.46
C TYR A 410 -19.88 -27.12 2.94
N PHE A 411 -19.66 -26.15 3.85
CA PHE A 411 -18.34 -25.77 4.35
C PHE A 411 -17.49 -26.97 4.84
N SER A 412 -18.06 -27.86 5.64
CA SER A 412 -17.36 -29.03 6.20
C SER A 412 -16.91 -30.04 5.14
N GLU A 413 -17.52 -30.01 3.96
CA GLU A 413 -17.21 -30.94 2.88
C GLU A 413 -15.84 -30.66 2.24
N PHE A 414 -15.36 -29.40 2.31
CA PHE A 414 -14.06 -28.99 1.78
C PHE A 414 -12.89 -29.67 2.50
N GLU A 415 -13.07 -30.10 3.75
CA GLU A 415 -12.06 -30.88 4.50
C GLU A 415 -11.77 -32.24 3.85
N LYS A 416 -12.75 -32.80 3.12
CA LYS A 416 -12.62 -34.09 2.41
C LYS A 416 -11.68 -34.01 1.21
N ILE A 417 -11.29 -32.82 0.76
CA ILE A 417 -10.30 -32.66 -0.32
C ILE A 417 -8.95 -33.19 0.20
N PRO A 418 -8.37 -34.24 -0.43
CA PRO A 418 -7.10 -34.81 0.00
C PRO A 418 -5.95 -33.83 -0.18
N ASP A 419 -4.91 -33.96 0.63
CA ASP A 419 -3.78 -33.04 0.56
C ASP A 419 -2.98 -33.19 -0.75
N THR A 420 -3.04 -34.39 -1.36
CA THR A 420 -2.46 -34.72 -2.65
C THR A 420 -3.29 -34.23 -3.85
N SER A 421 -4.44 -33.60 -3.60
CA SER A 421 -5.33 -33.13 -4.66
C SER A 421 -4.72 -31.96 -5.43
N ILE A 422 -4.94 -31.95 -6.75
CA ILE A 422 -4.62 -30.80 -7.61
C ILE A 422 -5.33 -29.52 -7.15
N LEU A 423 -6.47 -29.63 -6.45
CA LEU A 423 -7.21 -28.50 -5.88
C LEU A 423 -6.52 -27.88 -4.66
N PHE A 424 -5.68 -28.62 -3.93
CA PHE A 424 -5.04 -28.13 -2.71
C PHE A 424 -3.55 -27.84 -2.88
N ALA A 425 -2.88 -28.53 -3.81
CA ALA A 425 -1.46 -28.32 -4.10
C ALA A 425 -1.04 -26.84 -4.27
N PRO A 426 -1.79 -25.96 -4.97
CA PRO A 426 -1.42 -24.55 -5.10
C PRO A 426 -1.39 -23.79 -3.78
N LEU A 427 -2.30 -24.16 -2.86
CA LEU A 427 -2.41 -23.56 -1.54
C LEU A 427 -1.33 -24.10 -0.59
N LEU A 428 -1.01 -25.39 -0.64
CA LEU A 428 0.10 -25.95 0.14
C LEU A 428 1.45 -25.32 -0.25
N SER A 429 1.74 -25.28 -1.55
CA SER A 429 3.00 -24.71 -2.06
C SER A 429 3.22 -23.28 -1.55
N ILE A 430 2.19 -22.45 -1.56
CA ILE A 430 2.35 -21.06 -1.13
C ILE A 430 2.52 -20.93 0.39
N LEU A 431 1.89 -21.81 1.17
CA LEU A 431 2.07 -21.86 2.61
C LEU A 431 3.50 -22.29 2.97
N ASP A 432 4.05 -23.29 2.29
CA ASP A 432 5.44 -23.74 2.51
C ASP A 432 6.44 -22.59 2.24
N LEU A 433 6.24 -21.86 1.12
CA LEU A 433 7.07 -20.70 0.78
C LEU A 433 6.96 -19.55 1.79
N SER A 434 5.80 -19.39 2.44
CA SER A 434 5.57 -18.30 3.40
C SER A 434 6.37 -18.45 4.70
N ILE A 435 6.78 -19.68 5.04
CA ILE A 435 7.54 -20.03 6.26
C ILE A 435 9.06 -19.94 6.01
N GLY A 436 9.49 -19.79 4.75
CA GLY A 436 10.91 -19.83 4.39
C GLY A 436 11.48 -21.25 4.25
N GLU A 437 10.63 -22.29 4.26
CA GLU A 437 11.04 -23.67 3.97
C GLU A 437 11.13 -23.88 2.44
N THR A 438 12.09 -23.22 1.79
CA THR A 438 12.56 -23.69 0.49
C THR A 438 13.70 -24.66 0.71
N ASN A 439 13.43 -25.95 0.46
CA ASN A 439 14.48 -26.94 0.23
C ASN A 439 15.47 -26.40 -0.80
N GLU A 440 16.76 -26.43 -0.44
CA GLU A 440 17.92 -26.14 -1.30
C GLU A 440 17.86 -26.84 -2.66
#